data_AF-M4BN45-F1
#
_entry.id   AF-M4BN45-F1
#
_cell.length_a   1.000
_cell.length_b   1.000
_cell.length_c   1.000
_cell.angle_alpha   90.00
_cell.angle_beta   90.00
_cell.angle_gamma   90.00
#
_symmetry.space_group_name_H-M   'P 1'
#
loop_
_entity.id
_entity.type
_entity.pdbx_description
1 polymer ?
#
loop_
_entity_poly.entity_id
_entity_poly.type
_entity_poly.pdbx_seq_one_letter_code
_entity_poly.pdbx_strand_id
1 'polypeptide(L)'
;MKNVCPRLCDKWFNACKDEYYAYGGAGVLSPCYGNALVCSPLKEIAVSGVDFCVHMGFHVGSDVDVEGTDCFDGSVPKQVGEPEPTEPTQPWQVRLQRILEEEAENPSGLFITGVLLLISMMLMGRRIMRQLGDPFGGDQLSLMEVRRLQQERYERGERMYDDETDSSSDEEFASRPAADQDDDQGGHNAPVPI
;
A
#
# COMPACT_ATOMS: atom_id res chain seq x y z
N MET A 1 -3.12 19.80 -43.09
CA MET A 1 -3.54 18.72 -42.17
C MET A 1 -3.97 17.55 -43.03
N LYS A 2 -3.63 16.30 -42.67
CA LYS A 2 -4.10 15.13 -43.43
C LYS A 2 -5.54 14.84 -43.04
N ASN A 3 -6.38 14.54 -44.04
CA ASN A 3 -7.78 14.16 -43.81
C ASN A 3 -7.85 12.73 -43.26
N VAL A 4 -8.92 12.40 -42.55
CA VAL A 4 -9.19 11.04 -42.06
C VAL A 4 -9.89 10.24 -43.16
N CYS A 5 -9.47 8.99 -43.40
CA CYS A 5 -10.11 8.16 -44.41
C CYS A 5 -11.57 7.82 -44.01
N PRO A 6 -12.56 7.88 -44.93
CA PRO A 6 -13.95 7.52 -44.64
C PRO A 6 -14.12 6.13 -44.01
N ARG A 7 -13.35 5.16 -44.52
CA ARG A 7 -13.32 3.78 -44.01
C ARG A 7 -12.90 3.67 -42.55
N LEU A 8 -11.96 4.51 -42.10
CA LEU A 8 -11.54 4.55 -40.70
C LEU A 8 -12.66 5.12 -39.83
N CYS A 9 -13.31 6.19 -40.29
CA CYS A 9 -14.45 6.79 -39.62
C CYS A 9 -15.60 5.79 -39.43
N ASP A 10 -15.92 4.98 -40.45
CA ASP A 10 -16.93 3.93 -40.34
C ASP A 10 -16.54 2.83 -39.34
N LYS A 11 -15.27 2.40 -39.34
CA LYS A 11 -14.80 1.42 -38.35
C LYS A 11 -14.91 1.97 -36.93
N TRP A 12 -14.50 3.22 -36.73
CA TRP A 12 -14.54 3.87 -35.42
C TRP A 12 -15.98 4.04 -34.93
N PHE A 13 -16.87 4.57 -35.78
CA PHE A 13 -18.30 4.66 -35.45
C PHE A 13 -18.91 3.30 -35.13
N ASN A 14 -18.64 2.27 -35.94
CA ASN A 14 -19.21 0.94 -35.68
C ASN A 14 -18.72 0.33 -34.36
N ALA A 15 -17.49 0.62 -33.94
CA ALA A 15 -16.96 0.19 -32.65
C ALA A 15 -17.60 0.94 -31.48
N CYS A 16 -17.83 2.25 -31.63
CA CYS A 16 -18.25 3.14 -30.54
C CYS A 16 -19.74 3.54 -30.58
N LYS A 17 -20.54 3.04 -31.54
CA LYS A 17 -21.94 3.47 -31.76
C LYS A 17 -22.86 3.31 -30.53
N ASP A 18 -22.54 2.36 -29.65
CA ASP A 18 -23.29 2.07 -28.43
C ASP A 18 -22.69 2.75 -27.19
N GLU A 19 -21.57 3.47 -27.34
CA GLU A 19 -20.96 4.28 -26.28
C GLU A 19 -21.65 5.64 -26.17
N TYR A 20 -21.46 6.28 -25.02
CA TYR A 20 -22.11 7.55 -24.68
C TYR A 20 -21.20 8.75 -24.94
N TYR A 21 -21.75 9.76 -25.60
CA TYR A 21 -21.04 10.98 -25.98
C TYR A 21 -21.82 12.23 -25.58
N ALA A 22 -21.09 13.34 -25.45
CA ALA A 22 -21.64 14.66 -25.21
C ALA A 22 -20.92 15.70 -26.07
N TYR A 23 -21.64 16.78 -26.41
CA TYR A 23 -21.05 17.96 -27.01
C TYR A 23 -20.29 18.76 -25.96
N GLY A 24 -19.00 18.99 -26.19
CA GLY A 24 -18.17 19.87 -25.38
C GLY A 24 -18.40 21.35 -25.71
N GLY A 25 -17.72 22.23 -24.97
CA GLY A 25 -17.85 23.69 -25.13
C GLY A 25 -17.46 24.24 -26.51
N ALA A 26 -16.71 23.49 -27.31
CA ALA A 26 -16.34 23.85 -28.69
C ALA A 26 -17.35 23.37 -29.74
N GLY A 27 -18.47 22.74 -29.34
CA GLY A 27 -19.41 22.09 -30.27
C GLY A 27 -18.88 20.79 -30.87
N VAL A 28 -17.75 20.30 -30.37
CA VAL A 28 -17.13 19.05 -30.78
C VAL A 28 -17.60 17.93 -29.86
N LEU A 29 -17.88 16.78 -30.46
CA LEU A 29 -18.29 15.58 -29.75
C LEU A 29 -17.11 15.02 -28.94
N SER A 30 -17.38 14.58 -27.71
CA SER A 30 -16.39 13.98 -26.83
C SER A 30 -17.00 12.79 -26.09
N PRO A 31 -16.24 11.71 -25.84
CA PRO A 31 -16.76 10.58 -25.08
C PRO A 31 -17.10 11.04 -23.66
N CYS A 32 -18.22 10.55 -23.14
CA CYS A 32 -18.63 10.83 -21.78
C CYS A 32 -17.81 10.00 -20.79
N TYR A 33 -16.95 10.67 -20.02
CA TYR A 33 -16.27 10.08 -18.87
C TYR A 33 -16.68 10.82 -17.58
N GLY A 34 -16.87 10.08 -16.49
CA GLY A 34 -17.15 10.66 -15.17
C GLY A 34 -18.58 11.19 -14.99
N ASN A 35 -18.71 12.45 -14.57
CA ASN A 35 -19.96 13.09 -14.11
C ASN A 35 -20.64 13.98 -15.16
N ALA A 36 -20.47 13.68 -16.45
CA ALA A 36 -21.19 14.39 -17.51
C ALA A 36 -22.71 14.22 -17.33
N LEU A 37 -23.43 15.34 -17.18
CA LEU A 37 -24.85 15.35 -16.83
C LEU A 37 -25.77 15.02 -18.01
N VAL A 38 -25.30 15.23 -19.24
CA VAL A 38 -26.09 15.03 -20.47
C VAL A 38 -25.26 14.24 -21.46
N CYS A 39 -25.58 12.96 -21.59
CA CYS A 39 -24.94 12.04 -22.52
C CYS A 39 -26.00 11.28 -23.30
N SER A 40 -25.74 11.05 -24.58
CA SER A 40 -26.58 10.21 -25.44
C SER A 40 -25.73 9.16 -26.16
N PRO A 41 -26.30 7.99 -26.50
CA PRO A 41 -25.62 7.01 -27.32
C PRO A 41 -25.18 7.61 -28.66
N LEU A 42 -23.99 7.25 -29.15
CA LEU A 42 -23.46 7.81 -30.39
C LEU A 42 -24.38 7.58 -31.60
N LYS A 43 -25.02 6.41 -31.69
CA LYS A 43 -25.98 6.08 -32.75
C LYS A 43 -27.21 6.98 -32.83
N GLU A 44 -27.52 7.71 -31.75
CA GLU A 44 -28.63 8.68 -31.74
C GLU A 44 -28.17 10.07 -32.19
N ILE A 45 -26.86 10.33 -32.13
CA ILE A 45 -26.24 11.62 -32.46
C ILE A 45 -25.81 11.63 -33.92
N ALA A 46 -25.10 10.58 -34.36
CA ALA A 46 -24.53 10.47 -35.70
C ALA A 46 -25.13 9.27 -36.45
N VAL A 47 -25.41 9.47 -37.74
CA VAL A 47 -26.06 8.45 -38.60
C VAL A 47 -25.02 7.56 -39.30
N SER A 48 -23.79 8.06 -39.47
CA SER A 48 -22.73 7.37 -40.21
C SER A 48 -21.35 7.67 -39.62
N GLY A 49 -20.32 6.91 -40.03
CA GLY A 49 -18.95 7.15 -39.58
C GLY A 49 -18.41 8.50 -40.01
N VAL A 50 -18.66 8.90 -41.26
CA VAL A 50 -18.25 10.21 -41.79
C VAL A 50 -18.85 11.33 -40.96
N ASP A 51 -20.15 11.26 -40.68
CA ASP A 51 -20.88 12.22 -39.86
C ASP A 51 -20.32 12.29 -38.43
N PHE A 52 -20.03 11.14 -37.83
CA PHE A 52 -19.36 11.06 -36.53
C PHE A 52 -17.98 11.73 -36.54
N CYS A 53 -17.13 11.46 -37.53
CA CYS A 53 -15.80 12.10 -37.63
C CYS A 53 -15.91 13.63 -37.74
N VAL A 54 -16.89 14.13 -38.49
CA VAL A 54 -17.16 15.58 -38.60
C VAL A 54 -17.60 16.15 -37.25
N HIS A 55 -18.50 15.47 -36.53
CA HIS A 55 -18.91 15.87 -35.19
C HIS A 55 -17.77 15.86 -34.17
N MET A 56 -16.80 14.95 -34.33
CA MET A 56 -15.55 14.91 -33.55
C MET A 56 -14.52 15.97 -34.00
N GLY A 57 -14.85 16.80 -34.99
CA GLY A 57 -14.01 17.91 -35.45
C GLY A 57 -12.92 17.51 -36.46
N PHE A 58 -13.01 16.31 -37.04
CA PHE A 58 -12.07 15.86 -38.07
C PHE A 58 -12.55 16.23 -39.48
N HIS A 59 -11.59 16.49 -40.37
CA HIS A 59 -11.83 16.61 -41.79
C HIS A 59 -11.75 15.23 -42.44
N VAL A 60 -12.84 14.80 -43.08
CA VAL A 60 -12.91 13.51 -43.75
C VAL A 60 -12.50 13.66 -45.21
N GLY A 61 -11.69 12.71 -45.70
CA GLY A 61 -11.28 12.63 -47.10
C GLY A 61 -12.41 12.17 -48.01
N SER A 62 -12.12 12.05 -49.30
CA SER A 62 -13.03 11.47 -50.27
C SER A 62 -12.82 9.96 -50.39
N ASP A 63 -13.84 9.23 -50.85
CA ASP A 63 -13.74 7.78 -51.11
C ASP A 63 -12.75 7.41 -52.23
N VAL A 64 -12.27 8.41 -52.98
CA VAL A 64 -11.25 8.24 -54.03
C VAL A 64 -9.81 8.35 -53.49
N ASP A 65 -9.64 8.79 -52.25
CA ASP A 65 -8.33 9.00 -51.65
C ASP A 65 -7.68 7.66 -51.27
N VAL A 66 -6.37 7.52 -51.54
CA VAL A 66 -5.65 6.28 -51.23
C VAL A 66 -5.31 6.23 -49.74
N GLU A 67 -5.80 5.19 -49.04
CA GLU A 67 -5.50 4.94 -47.62
C GLU A 67 -3.99 4.94 -47.33
N GLY A 68 -3.57 5.66 -46.29
CA GLY A 68 -2.17 5.75 -45.85
C GLY A 68 -1.30 6.71 -46.68
N THR A 69 -1.77 7.18 -47.84
CA THR A 69 -1.05 8.15 -48.68
C THR A 69 -1.72 9.53 -48.61
N ASP A 70 -2.98 9.60 -49.04
CA ASP A 70 -3.75 10.84 -49.16
C ASP A 70 -4.60 11.12 -47.92
N CYS A 71 -5.01 10.06 -47.22
CA CYS A 71 -5.77 10.14 -45.99
C CYS A 71 -5.13 9.26 -44.89
N PHE A 72 -5.40 9.63 -43.64
CA PHE A 72 -4.94 8.91 -42.46
C PHE A 72 -5.85 7.70 -42.19
N ASP A 73 -5.26 6.51 -42.23
CA ASP A 73 -5.92 5.20 -42.09
C ASP A 73 -5.81 4.62 -40.67
N GLY A 74 -5.13 5.31 -39.75
CA GLY A 74 -4.93 4.86 -38.38
C GLY A 74 -3.74 3.92 -38.20
N SER A 75 -2.99 3.64 -39.27
CA SER A 75 -1.80 2.79 -39.17
C SER A 75 -0.63 3.53 -38.52
N VAL A 76 0.08 2.85 -37.62
CA VAL A 76 1.32 3.37 -37.04
C VAL A 76 2.46 3.10 -38.02
N PRO A 77 3.23 4.13 -38.44
CA PRO A 77 4.38 3.91 -39.32
C PRO A 77 5.40 2.99 -38.66
N LYS A 78 5.78 1.91 -39.34
CA LYS A 78 6.76 0.92 -38.82
C LYS A 78 8.15 1.49 -38.49
N GLN A 79 8.42 2.71 -38.95
CA GLN A 79 9.71 3.39 -38.85
C GLN A 79 9.74 4.42 -37.72
N VAL A 80 8.62 4.62 -37.01
CA VAL A 80 8.46 5.64 -35.98
C VAL A 80 7.98 4.97 -34.69
N GLY A 81 8.67 5.26 -33.60
CA GLY A 81 8.46 4.64 -32.29
C GLY A 81 9.61 3.72 -31.91
N GLU A 82 9.96 3.70 -30.62
CA GLU A 82 10.85 2.68 -30.08
C GLU A 82 10.10 1.35 -30.14
N PRO A 83 10.63 0.32 -30.84
CA PRO A 83 9.96 -0.97 -30.90
C PRO A 83 9.79 -1.47 -29.48
N GLU A 84 8.59 -1.98 -29.16
CA GLU A 84 8.39 -2.62 -27.87
C GLU A 84 9.50 -3.67 -27.71
N PRO A 85 10.31 -3.58 -26.63
CA PRO A 85 11.44 -4.45 -26.44
C PRO A 85 10.93 -5.89 -26.44
N THR A 86 11.29 -6.61 -27.50
CA THR A 86 10.94 -8.02 -27.65
C THR A 86 11.46 -8.76 -26.42
N GLU A 87 10.60 -9.59 -25.86
CA GLU A 87 10.79 -10.28 -24.58
C GLU A 87 12.14 -10.98 -24.32
N PRO A 88 12.98 -11.41 -25.30
CA PRO A 88 14.18 -12.17 -24.94
C PRO A 88 15.27 -11.36 -24.24
N THR A 89 15.23 -10.02 -24.27
CA THR A 89 16.41 -9.19 -23.95
C THR A 89 16.31 -8.39 -22.65
N GLN A 90 15.17 -8.41 -21.95
CA GLN A 90 15.06 -7.68 -20.69
C GLN A 90 15.59 -8.51 -19.52
N PRO A 91 16.52 -7.98 -18.71
CA PRO A 91 16.87 -8.60 -17.44
C PRO A 91 15.61 -8.71 -16.57
N TRP A 92 15.38 -9.87 -15.96
CA TRP A 92 14.20 -10.17 -15.12
C TRP A 92 13.90 -9.10 -14.04
N GLN A 93 14.90 -8.32 -13.64
CA GLN A 93 14.79 -7.20 -12.72
C GLN A 93 13.87 -6.08 -13.26
N VAL A 94 13.98 -5.75 -14.55
CA VAL A 94 13.16 -4.71 -15.20
C VAL A 94 11.71 -5.17 -15.32
N ARG A 95 11.50 -6.46 -15.59
CA ARG A 95 10.18 -7.08 -15.60
C ARG A 95 9.51 -7.02 -14.24
N LEU A 96 10.24 -7.34 -13.17
CA LEU A 96 9.71 -7.26 -11.81
C LEU A 96 9.40 -5.82 -11.38
N GLN A 97 10.26 -4.86 -11.73
CA GLN A 97 9.98 -3.45 -11.43
C GLN A 97 8.67 -3.00 -12.08
N ARG A 98 8.46 -3.32 -13.36
CA ARG A 98 7.21 -2.96 -14.07
C ARG A 98 5.98 -3.59 -13.42
N ILE A 99 6.04 -4.88 -13.11
CA ILE A 99 4.93 -5.59 -12.45
C ILE A 99 4.65 -5.02 -11.05
N LEU A 100 5.70 -4.67 -10.30
CA LEU A 100 5.55 -4.06 -8.98
C LEU A 100 4.97 -2.65 -9.05
N GLU A 101 5.32 -1.87 -10.07
CA GLU A 101 4.82 -0.51 -10.26
C GLU A 101 3.34 -0.51 -10.69
N GLU A 102 2.96 -1.42 -11.59
CA GLU A 102 1.56 -1.62 -12.00
C GLU A 102 0.68 -2.11 -10.83
N GLU A 103 1.14 -3.07 -10.02
CA GLU A 103 0.40 -3.57 -8.85
C GLU A 103 0.42 -2.59 -7.67
N ALA A 104 1.36 -1.64 -7.60
CA ALA A 104 1.35 -0.60 -6.57
C ALA A 104 0.24 0.44 -6.81
N GLU A 105 -0.07 0.72 -8.08
CA GLU A 105 -1.10 1.69 -8.46
C GLU A 105 -2.52 1.10 -8.29
N ASN A 106 -2.70 -0.20 -8.54
CA ASN A 106 -3.95 -0.92 -8.31
C ASN A 106 -3.69 -2.34 -7.77
N PRO A 107 -3.51 -2.51 -6.44
CA PRO A 107 -3.18 -3.81 -5.89
C PRO A 107 -4.34 -4.77 -6.08
N SER A 108 -4.12 -5.81 -6.89
CA SER A 108 -5.09 -6.87 -7.05
C SER A 108 -5.30 -7.60 -5.72
N GLY A 109 -6.53 -8.03 -5.43
CA GLY A 109 -6.83 -8.78 -4.20
C GLY A 109 -5.96 -10.03 -4.04
N LEU A 110 -5.57 -10.65 -5.17
CA LEU A 110 -4.67 -11.80 -5.22
C LEU A 110 -3.25 -11.45 -4.75
N PHE A 111 -2.69 -10.34 -5.22
CA PHE A 111 -1.37 -9.87 -4.81
C PHE A 111 -1.31 -9.62 -3.29
N ILE A 112 -2.32 -8.92 -2.75
CA ILE A 112 -2.43 -8.67 -1.31
C ILE A 112 -2.49 -9.99 -0.53
N THR A 113 -3.34 -10.94 -0.94
CA THR A 113 -3.40 -12.26 -0.28
C THR A 113 -2.08 -13.03 -0.36
N GLY A 114 -1.37 -12.97 -1.49
CA GLY A 114 -0.08 -13.63 -1.66
C GLY A 114 0.97 -13.08 -0.70
N VAL A 115 1.07 -11.75 -0.58
CA VAL A 115 1.99 -11.09 0.36
C VAL A 115 1.64 -11.40 1.80
N LEU A 116 0.36 -11.35 2.18
CA LEU A 116 -0.10 -11.69 3.53
C LEU A 116 0.18 -13.16 3.88
N LEU A 117 0.01 -14.08 2.94
CA LEU A 117 0.34 -15.49 3.13
C LEU A 117 1.84 -15.68 3.38
N LEU A 118 2.70 -15.04 2.60
CA LEU A 118 4.16 -15.09 2.80
C LEU A 118 4.58 -14.53 4.16
N ILE A 119 4.02 -13.38 4.56
CA ILE A 119 4.29 -12.80 5.88
C ILE A 119 3.79 -13.74 6.98
N SER A 120 2.60 -14.32 6.83
CA SER A 120 2.04 -15.25 7.82
C SER A 120 2.89 -16.51 7.97
N MET A 121 3.38 -17.09 6.87
CA MET A 121 4.27 -18.24 6.88
C MET A 121 5.62 -17.89 7.52
N MET A 122 6.17 -16.71 7.24
CA MET A 122 7.40 -16.24 7.86
C MET A 122 7.24 -16.04 9.37
N LEU A 123 6.10 -15.47 9.82
CA LEU A 123 5.80 -15.26 11.24
C LEU A 123 5.55 -16.58 11.98
N MET A 124 4.81 -17.50 11.36
CA MET A 124 4.60 -18.85 11.89
C MET A 124 5.91 -19.63 11.92
N GLY A 125 6.74 -19.55 10.87
CA GLY A 125 8.08 -20.14 10.84
C GLY A 125 9.00 -19.58 11.92
N ARG A 126 8.99 -18.26 12.13
CA ARG A 126 9.72 -17.61 13.24
C ARG A 126 9.21 -18.04 14.62
N ARG A 127 7.90 -18.20 14.80
CA ARG A 127 7.33 -18.70 16.06
C ARG A 127 7.72 -20.16 16.31
N ILE A 128 7.66 -21.00 15.28
CA ILE A 128 8.06 -22.41 15.36
C ILE A 128 9.56 -22.50 15.65
N MET A 129 10.41 -21.71 15.00
CA MET A 129 11.85 -21.68 15.25
C MET A 129 12.17 -21.17 16.67
N ARG A 130 11.38 -20.23 17.20
CA ARG A 130 11.47 -19.82 18.62
C ARG A 130 10.94 -20.86 19.59
N GLN A 131 9.93 -21.65 19.22
CA GLN A 131 9.35 -22.69 20.07
C GLN A 131 10.13 -24.01 20.04
N LEU A 132 10.82 -24.32 18.94
CA LEU A 132 11.65 -25.53 18.83
C LEU A 132 13.04 -25.38 19.46
N GLY A 133 13.43 -24.17 19.89
CA GLY A 133 14.79 -23.90 20.38
C GLY A 133 15.82 -23.99 19.25
N ASP A 134 16.94 -23.30 19.41
CA ASP A 134 18.06 -23.37 18.47
C ASP A 134 18.45 -24.85 18.21
N PRO A 135 18.35 -25.37 16.97
CA PRO A 135 18.73 -26.74 16.68
C PRO A 135 20.26 -26.95 16.77
N PHE A 136 21.05 -25.88 16.91
CA PHE A 136 22.49 -25.92 17.07
C PHE A 136 22.98 -24.84 18.05
N GLY A 137 23.00 -25.12 19.35
CA GLY A 137 23.94 -24.43 20.24
C GLY A 137 23.37 -23.98 21.57
N GLY A 138 23.69 -24.76 22.60
CA GLY A 138 24.13 -24.24 23.90
C GLY A 138 23.08 -23.55 24.75
N ASP A 139 22.22 -24.33 25.41
CA ASP A 139 21.90 -24.14 26.84
C ASP A 139 20.95 -25.24 27.33
N GLN A 140 21.43 -26.48 27.31
CA GLN A 140 21.03 -27.40 28.37
C GLN A 140 21.97 -27.18 29.56
N LEU A 141 21.74 -26.11 30.32
CA LEU A 141 22.13 -26.21 31.73
C LEU A 141 21.34 -27.39 32.29
N SER A 142 22.07 -28.43 32.69
CA SER A 142 21.46 -29.63 33.26
C SER A 142 20.50 -29.21 34.37
N LEU A 143 19.35 -29.86 34.48
CA LEU A 143 18.35 -29.56 35.49
C LEU A 143 18.95 -29.62 36.92
N MET A 144 20.08 -30.32 37.10
CA MET A 144 20.89 -30.29 38.32
C MET A 144 21.65 -28.97 38.52
N GLU A 145 22.26 -28.41 37.47
CA GLU A 145 22.97 -27.12 37.53
C GLU A 145 22.03 -25.97 37.92
N VAL A 146 20.81 -25.98 37.37
CA VAL A 146 19.78 -24.98 37.71
C VAL A 146 19.34 -25.12 39.17
N ARG A 147 19.16 -26.36 39.65
CA ARG A 147 18.88 -26.60 41.08
C ARG A 147 20.02 -26.15 41.98
N ARG A 148 21.27 -26.41 41.58
CA ARG A 148 22.46 -25.98 42.32
C ARG A 148 22.54 -24.46 42.44
N LEU A 149 22.31 -23.75 41.33
CA LEU A 149 22.29 -22.28 41.29
C LEU A 149 21.11 -21.68 42.07
N GLN A 150 19.95 -22.34 42.11
CA GLN A 150 18.85 -21.92 42.97
C GLN A 150 19.17 -22.12 44.45
N GLN A 151 19.82 -23.23 44.82
CA GLN A 151 20.27 -23.46 46.20
C GLN A 151 21.32 -22.43 46.64
N GLU A 152 22.30 -22.12 45.80
CA GLU A 152 23.29 -21.06 46.11
C GLU A 152 22.62 -19.68 46.32
N ARG A 153 21.53 -19.37 45.60
CA ARG A 153 20.77 -18.13 45.83
C ARG A 153 19.96 -18.15 47.12
N TYR A 154 19.38 -19.29 47.49
CA TYR A 154 18.67 -19.43 48.76
C TYR A 154 19.62 -19.32 49.95
N GLU A 155 20.77 -19.99 49.91
CA GLU A 155 21.78 -19.89 50.98
C GLU A 155 22.38 -18.47 51.09
N ARG A 156 22.55 -17.79 49.95
CA ARG A 156 22.96 -16.38 49.94
C ARG A 156 21.86 -15.45 50.46
N GLY A 157 20.59 -15.79 50.24
CA GLY A 157 19.43 -15.05 50.73
C GLY A 157 19.20 -15.24 52.23
N GLU A 158 19.41 -16.43 52.77
CA GLU A 158 19.27 -16.73 54.22
C GLU A 158 20.36 -16.04 55.05
N ARG A 159 21.60 -15.93 54.56
CA ARG A 159 22.65 -15.14 55.24
C ARG A 159 22.33 -13.66 55.40
N MET A 160 21.31 -13.14 54.72
CA MET A 160 20.88 -11.75 54.87
C MET A 160 19.95 -11.54 56.09
N TYR A 161 19.42 -12.60 56.70
CA TYR A 161 18.48 -12.50 57.83
C TYR A 161 19.06 -12.95 59.19
N ASP A 162 20.25 -13.56 59.22
CA ASP A 162 20.86 -14.08 60.45
C ASP A 162 21.89 -13.13 61.13
N ASP A 163 22.11 -11.91 60.59
CA ASP A 163 23.10 -10.95 61.16
C ASP A 163 22.47 -9.90 62.10
N GLU A 164 21.22 -10.06 62.52
CA GLU A 164 20.49 -9.05 63.33
C GLU A 164 19.87 -9.62 64.61
N THR A 165 20.43 -10.68 65.21
CA THR A 165 20.06 -11.07 66.58
C THR A 165 21.23 -11.71 67.34
N ASP A 166 22.21 -10.91 67.74
CA ASP A 166 22.99 -11.15 68.98
C ASP A 166 23.75 -9.89 69.42
N SER A 167 23.11 -9.03 70.21
CA SER A 167 23.82 -8.25 71.23
C SER A 167 22.87 -7.69 72.29
N SER A 168 22.97 -8.29 73.47
CA SER A 168 22.36 -7.85 74.72
C SER A 168 23.07 -6.61 75.30
N SER A 169 22.27 -5.58 75.61
CA SER A 169 22.30 -4.70 76.80
C SER A 169 23.64 -4.41 77.50
N ASP A 170 24.02 -3.12 77.60
CA ASP A 170 23.78 -2.30 78.81
C ASP A 170 24.41 -0.88 78.75
N GLU A 171 23.68 0.11 79.33
CA GLU A 171 24.13 1.40 79.93
C GLU A 171 24.51 2.54 78.94
N GLU A 172 24.25 3.86 79.08
CA GLU A 172 23.59 4.74 80.06
C GLU A 172 23.48 6.16 79.42
N PHE A 173 22.45 6.93 79.79
CA PHE A 173 22.31 8.42 79.76
C PHE A 173 22.54 9.27 78.48
N ALA A 174 21.50 9.97 78.01
CA ALA A 174 21.20 11.37 78.39
C ALA A 174 20.32 12.14 77.36
N SER A 175 19.23 12.75 77.89
CA SER A 175 18.67 14.08 77.55
C SER A 175 17.86 14.34 76.24
N ARG A 176 16.52 14.36 76.42
CA ARG A 176 15.46 15.32 75.98
C ARG A 176 15.88 16.68 75.32
N PRO A 177 14.95 17.50 74.74
CA PRO A 177 13.62 17.24 74.12
C PRO A 177 13.26 18.12 72.87
N ALA A 178 12.13 17.77 72.24
CA ALA A 178 11.01 18.59 71.69
C ALA A 178 11.23 19.80 70.73
N ALA A 179 10.52 19.75 69.58
CA ALA A 179 9.57 20.75 69.04
C ALA A 179 9.09 20.22 67.66
N ASP A 180 7.82 19.87 67.42
CA ASP A 180 6.59 20.68 67.40
C ASP A 180 6.49 21.58 66.15
N GLN A 181 5.68 21.16 65.16
CA GLN A 181 4.87 22.06 64.33
C GLN A 181 3.87 21.30 63.44
N ASP A 182 2.62 21.59 63.73
CA ASP A 182 1.37 21.24 63.07
C ASP A 182 1.13 21.99 61.74
N ASP A 183 0.06 21.53 61.08
CA ASP A 183 -0.90 22.26 60.23
C ASP A 183 -0.58 22.55 58.76
N ASP A 184 -1.52 22.63 57.82
CA ASP A 184 -2.90 22.11 57.61
C ASP A 184 -3.34 22.68 56.23
N GLN A 185 -4.37 22.08 55.62
CA GLN A 185 -5.33 22.62 54.64
C GLN A 185 -4.80 23.00 53.24
N GLY A 186 -5.35 22.47 52.14
CA GLY A 186 -6.75 22.57 51.67
C GLY A 186 -6.70 23.35 50.32
N GLY A 187 -7.50 23.20 49.27
CA GLY A 187 -8.63 22.36 48.87
C GLY A 187 -9.07 22.86 47.47
N HIS A 188 -10.01 22.14 46.84
CA HIS A 188 -11.00 22.64 45.86
C HIS A 188 -10.54 23.31 44.53
N ASN A 189 -10.82 22.69 43.38
CA ASN A 189 -12.09 22.83 42.64
C ASN A 189 -12.01 22.22 41.22
N ALA A 190 -13.17 21.79 40.74
CA ALA A 190 -13.40 21.09 39.47
C ALA A 190 -14.00 22.05 38.38
N PRO A 191 -14.56 21.58 37.24
CA PRO A 191 -14.18 22.03 35.89
C PRO A 191 -15.28 22.79 35.11
N VAL A 192 -14.95 23.39 33.95
CA VAL A 192 -15.94 23.75 32.90
C VAL A 192 -15.28 23.71 31.49
N PRO A 193 -15.96 23.20 30.44
CA PRO A 193 -15.51 23.20 29.05
C PRO A 193 -16.13 24.33 28.19
N ILE A 194 -15.48 24.63 27.06
CA ILE A 194 -16.09 25.19 25.83
C ILE A 194 -15.52 24.40 24.66
#